data_AF-A0A7C7GIY5-F1
#
_entry.id   AF-A0A7C7GIY5-F1
#
_cell.length_a   1.000
_cell.length_b   1.000
_cell.length_c   1.000
_cell.angle_alpha   90.00
_cell.angle_beta   90.00
_cell.angle_gamma   90.00
#
_symmetry.space_group_name_H-M   'P 1'
#
loop_
_entity.id
_entity.type
_entity.pdbx_description
1 polymer ?
#
loop_
_entity_poly.entity_id
_entity_poly.type
_entity_poly.pdbx_seq_one_letter_code
_entity_poly.pdbx_strand_id
1 'polypeptide(L)'
;MSKQISLREGLLKAAEKRISKRVSELKQLQKTINDLIKTHDDQQETKIASLVKIYEAMKPKDAARIFEQLDLNTLLIVAERMKERKLAPVMAQMNPEKAKDVTVELSRLRELPLPGTLVIN
;
A
#
# COMPACT_ATOMS: atom_id res chain seq x y z
N MET A 1 52.84 10.50 -29.42
CA MET A 1 51.37 10.71 -29.44
C MET A 1 50.57 9.42 -29.22
N SER A 2 50.85 8.31 -29.91
CA SER A 2 50.08 7.04 -29.80
C SER A 2 50.02 6.41 -28.39
N LYS A 3 51.14 6.34 -27.65
CA LYS A 3 51.16 5.78 -26.27
C LYS A 3 50.28 6.56 -25.28
N GLN A 4 50.22 7.89 -25.42
CA GLN A 4 49.50 8.76 -24.48
C GLN A 4 47.98 8.69 -24.71
N ILE A 5 47.56 8.52 -25.97
CA ILE A 5 46.17 8.26 -26.35
C ILE A 5 45.71 6.88 -25.83
N SER A 6 46.52 5.84 -26.04
CA SER A 6 46.21 4.48 -25.58
C SER A 6 46.07 4.38 -24.05
N LEU A 7 46.90 5.09 -23.28
CA LEU A 7 46.78 5.16 -21.82
C LEU A 7 45.48 5.84 -21.37
N ARG A 8 45.13 6.96 -22.01
CA ARG A 8 43.89 7.70 -21.71
C ARG A 8 42.64 6.88 -22.05
N GLU A 9 42.66 6.16 -23.18
CA GLU A 9 41.60 5.22 -23.57
C GLU A 9 41.45 4.07 -22.56
N GLY A 10 42.55 3.50 -22.09
CA GLY A 10 42.52 2.45 -21.06
C GLY A 10 41.90 2.92 -19.75
N LEU A 11 42.24 4.14 -19.30
CA LEU A 11 41.65 4.75 -18.10
C LEU A 11 40.15 5.05 -18.26
N LEU A 12 39.75 5.58 -19.42
CA LEU A 12 38.34 5.82 -19.74
C LEU A 12 37.54 4.51 -19.75
N LYS A 13 38.04 3.46 -20.40
CA LYS A 13 37.39 2.13 -20.40
C LYS A 13 37.27 1.55 -18.99
N ALA A 14 38.30 1.71 -18.15
CA ALA A 14 38.24 1.27 -16.75
C ALA A 14 37.18 2.04 -15.94
N ALA A 15 37.07 3.36 -16.16
CA ALA A 15 36.06 4.21 -15.54
C ALA A 15 34.64 3.83 -16.00
N GLU A 16 34.42 3.68 -17.30
CA GLU A 16 33.14 3.23 -17.89
C GLU A 16 32.71 1.86 -17.33
N LYS A 17 33.65 0.90 -17.24
CA LYS A 17 33.38 -0.41 -16.67
C LYS A 17 32.99 -0.32 -15.20
N ARG A 18 33.67 0.53 -14.42
CA ARG A 18 33.34 0.77 -12.99
C ARG A 18 31.97 1.41 -12.85
N ILE A 19 31.63 2.40 -13.67
CA ILE A 19 30.32 3.06 -13.68
C ILE A 19 29.23 2.05 -14.04
N SER A 20 29.43 1.28 -15.12
CA SER A 20 28.47 0.26 -15.57
C SER A 20 28.21 -0.79 -14.48
N LYS A 21 29.25 -1.22 -13.76
CA LYS A 21 29.12 -2.11 -12.60
C LYS A 21 28.29 -1.47 -11.49
N ARG A 22 28.56 -0.22 -11.12
CA ARG A 22 27.79 0.51 -10.11
C ARG A 22 26.32 0.67 -10.51
N VAL A 23 26.04 1.00 -11.76
CA VAL A 23 24.66 1.10 -12.28
C VAL A 23 23.95 -0.26 -12.20
N SER A 24 24.64 -1.35 -12.53
CA SER A 24 24.07 -2.69 -12.40
C SER A 24 23.76 -3.06 -10.94
N GLU A 25 24.66 -2.74 -10.01
CA GLU A 25 24.47 -2.96 -8.57
C GLU A 25 23.24 -2.17 -8.06
N LEU A 26 23.10 -0.90 -8.47
CA LEU A 26 21.96 -0.07 -8.08
C LEU A 26 20.64 -0.59 -8.64
N LYS A 27 20.62 -1.02 -9.91
CA LYS A 27 19.43 -1.64 -10.51
C LYS A 27 19.02 -2.93 -9.78
N GLN A 28 19.99 -3.74 -9.38
CA GLN A 28 19.72 -4.96 -8.62
C GLN A 28 19.15 -4.64 -7.23
N LEU A 29 19.69 -3.62 -6.56
CA LEU A 29 19.17 -3.16 -5.28
C LEU A 29 17.74 -2.61 -5.42
N GLN A 30 17.48 -1.78 -6.42
CA GLN A 30 16.14 -1.25 -6.70
C GLN A 30 15.14 -2.39 -6.94
N LYS A 31 15.53 -3.40 -7.73
CA LYS A 31 14.69 -4.58 -7.96
C LYS A 31 14.39 -5.31 -6.65
N THR A 32 15.41 -5.53 -5.83
CA THR A 32 15.26 -6.21 -4.53
C THR A 32 14.33 -5.46 -3.60
N ILE A 33 14.45 -4.12 -3.54
CA ILE A 33 13.56 -3.27 -2.75
C ILE A 33 12.11 -3.37 -3.26
N ASN A 34 11.90 -3.26 -4.57
CA ASN A 34 10.56 -3.38 -5.16
C ASN A 34 9.93 -4.75 -4.90
N ASP A 35 10.72 -5.83 -4.99
CA ASP A 35 10.27 -7.19 -4.70
C ASP A 35 9.89 -7.35 -3.21
N LEU A 36 10.66 -6.75 -2.30
CA LEU A 36 10.37 -6.76 -0.86
C LEU A 36 9.10 -5.96 -0.52
N ILE A 37 8.94 -4.76 -1.10
CA ILE A 37 7.73 -3.94 -0.92
C ILE A 37 6.51 -4.74 -1.40
N LYS A 38 6.57 -5.31 -2.59
CA LYS A 38 5.49 -6.14 -3.13
C LYS A 38 5.15 -7.32 -2.20
N THR A 39 6.17 -8.03 -1.72
CA THR A 39 5.97 -9.17 -0.81
C THR A 39 5.29 -8.73 0.49
N HIS A 40 5.69 -7.58 1.03
CA HIS A 40 5.09 -7.01 2.23
C HIS A 40 3.62 -6.60 1.99
N ASP A 41 3.34 -5.92 0.88
CA ASP A 41 1.99 -5.49 0.50
C ASP A 41 1.07 -6.71 0.30
N ASP A 42 1.53 -7.76 -0.39
CA ASP A 42 0.80 -9.00 -0.59
C ASP A 42 0.45 -9.70 0.74
N GLN A 43 1.38 -9.68 1.71
CA GLN A 43 1.15 -10.23 3.05
C GLN A 43 0.13 -9.39 3.84
N GLN A 44 0.20 -8.06 3.75
CA GLN A 44 -0.77 -7.18 4.40
C GLN A 44 -2.16 -7.35 3.80
N GLU A 45 -2.28 -7.38 2.48
CA GLU A 45 -3.56 -7.63 1.81
C GLU A 45 -4.13 -8.99 2.17
N THR A 46 -3.30 -10.03 2.28
CA THR A 46 -3.77 -11.36 2.72
C THR A 46 -4.35 -11.33 4.14
N LYS A 47 -3.69 -10.62 5.07
CA LYS A 47 -4.17 -10.48 6.45
C LYS A 47 -5.50 -9.73 6.49
N ILE A 48 -5.61 -8.60 5.79
CA ILE A 48 -6.83 -7.81 5.77
C ILE A 48 -7.96 -8.58 5.08
N ALA A 49 -7.68 -9.24 3.96
CA ALA A 49 -8.66 -10.09 3.27
C ALA A 49 -9.21 -11.20 4.18
N SER A 50 -8.38 -11.76 5.07
CA SER A 50 -8.85 -12.72 6.07
C SER A 50 -9.83 -12.09 7.06
N LEU A 51 -9.54 -10.90 7.57
CA LEU A 51 -10.44 -10.18 8.48
C LEU A 51 -11.76 -9.83 7.79
N VAL A 52 -11.70 -9.30 6.57
CA VAL A 52 -12.87 -9.00 5.74
C VAL A 52 -13.75 -10.25 5.58
N LYS A 53 -13.16 -11.40 5.22
CA LYS A 53 -13.91 -12.66 5.08
C LYS A 53 -14.62 -13.08 6.37
N ILE A 54 -13.97 -12.93 7.52
CA ILE A 54 -14.57 -13.26 8.82
C ILE A 54 -15.82 -12.41 9.05
N TYR A 55 -15.73 -11.09 8.84
CA TYR A 55 -16.86 -10.20 9.06
C TYR A 55 -17.96 -10.32 7.99
N GLU A 56 -17.62 -10.60 6.72
CA GLU A 56 -18.60 -10.84 5.65
C GLU A 56 -19.39 -12.15 5.80
N ALA A 57 -18.80 -13.13 6.51
CA ALA A 57 -19.44 -14.40 6.84
C ALA A 57 -20.28 -14.33 8.12
N MET A 58 -20.09 -13.29 8.94
CA MET A 58 -20.81 -13.08 10.18
C MET A 58 -22.23 -12.57 9.95
N LYS A 59 -23.13 -12.80 10.92
CA LYS A 59 -24.46 -12.18 10.91
C LYS A 59 -24.31 -10.65 11.00
N PRO A 60 -25.09 -9.87 10.23
CA PRO A 60 -24.92 -8.41 10.19
C PRO A 60 -24.99 -7.73 11.57
N LYS A 61 -25.89 -8.19 12.43
CA LYS A 61 -26.05 -7.67 13.80
C LYS A 61 -24.82 -7.92 14.69
N ASP A 62 -24.16 -9.07 14.53
CA ASP A 62 -22.98 -9.40 15.32
C ASP A 62 -21.76 -8.63 14.82
N ALA A 63 -21.61 -8.50 13.50
CA ALA A 63 -20.56 -7.66 12.90
C ALA A 63 -20.71 -6.19 13.31
N ALA A 64 -21.93 -5.66 13.29
CA ALA A 64 -22.21 -4.27 13.69
C ALA A 64 -21.79 -3.98 15.13
N ARG A 65 -22.15 -4.89 16.07
CA ARG A 65 -21.77 -4.76 17.48
C ARG A 65 -20.25 -4.71 17.68
N ILE A 66 -19.50 -5.51 16.91
CA ILE A 66 -18.03 -5.51 16.97
C ILE A 66 -17.48 -4.23 16.34
N PHE A 67 -17.98 -3.83 15.17
CA PHE A 67 -17.56 -2.61 14.47
C PHE A 67 -17.75 -1.36 15.33
N GLU A 68 -18.85 -1.25 16.07
CA GLU A 68 -19.06 -0.13 16.99
C GLU A 68 -17.99 -0.01 18.08
N GLN A 69 -17.41 -1.13 18.50
CA GLN A 69 -16.37 -1.20 19.54
C GLN A 69 -14.95 -1.08 18.98
N LEU A 70 -14.77 -1.25 17.67
CA LEU A 70 -13.47 -1.09 17.03
C LEU A 70 -13.05 0.38 17.01
N ASP A 71 -11.73 0.59 17.04
CA ASP A 71 -11.16 1.89 16.72
C ASP A 71 -11.51 2.24 15.26
N LEU A 72 -11.71 3.54 15.02
CA LEU A 72 -12.22 4.02 13.74
C LEU A 72 -11.30 3.65 12.57
N ASN A 73 -9.97 3.69 12.77
CA ASN A 73 -9.00 3.37 11.72
C ASN A 73 -9.06 1.90 11.30
N THR A 74 -9.08 0.97 12.26
CA THR A 74 -9.20 -0.46 11.99
C THR A 74 -10.54 -0.80 11.32
N LEU A 75 -11.64 -0.18 11.79
CA LEU A 75 -12.93 -0.34 11.15
C LEU A 75 -12.86 0.07 9.68
N LEU A 76 -12.32 1.25 9.38
CA LEU A 76 -12.27 1.78 8.02
C LEU A 76 -11.42 0.92 7.09
N ILE A 77 -10.28 0.39 7.56
CA ILE A 77 -9.42 -0.51 6.79
C ILE A 77 -10.18 -1.77 6.33
N VAL A 78 -11.01 -2.32 7.22
CA VAL A 78 -11.82 -3.51 6.92
C VAL A 78 -13.03 -3.14 6.06
N ALA A 79 -13.79 -2.10 6.45
CA ALA A 79 -15.01 -1.67 5.77
C ALA A 79 -14.74 -1.26 4.31
N GLU A 80 -13.63 -0.58 4.03
CA GLU A 80 -13.28 -0.16 2.66
C GLU A 80 -13.01 -1.35 1.73
N ARG A 81 -12.56 -2.49 2.28
CA ARG A 81 -12.30 -3.71 1.51
C ARG A 81 -13.47 -4.70 1.50
N MET A 82 -14.55 -4.42 2.23
CA MET A 82 -15.77 -5.23 2.21
C MET A 82 -16.58 -4.97 0.94
N LYS A 83 -17.27 -6.00 0.45
CA LYS A 83 -18.26 -5.84 -0.62
C LYS A 83 -19.42 -4.99 -0.10
N GLU A 84 -19.84 -3.99 -0.88
CA GLU A 84 -20.95 -3.09 -0.52
C GLU A 84 -22.22 -3.85 -0.12
N ARG A 85 -22.57 -4.91 -0.85
CA ARG A 85 -23.73 -5.78 -0.54
C ARG A 85 -23.65 -6.47 0.83
N LYS A 86 -22.45 -6.66 1.37
CA LYS A 86 -22.18 -7.24 2.69
C LYS A 86 -22.06 -6.17 3.76
N LEU A 87 -21.46 -5.03 3.44
CA LEU A 87 -21.30 -3.90 4.35
C LEU A 87 -22.63 -3.20 4.66
N ALA A 88 -23.48 -2.99 3.65
CA ALA A 88 -24.76 -2.29 3.80
C ALA A 88 -25.65 -2.84 4.95
N PRO A 89 -25.95 -4.16 5.04
CA PRO A 89 -26.74 -4.67 6.15
C PRO A 89 -26.01 -4.60 7.50
N VAL A 90 -24.68 -4.54 7.54
CA VAL A 90 -23.92 -4.33 8.79
C VAL A 90 -24.11 -2.88 9.25
N MET A 91 -23.91 -1.90 8.37
CA MET A 91 -24.14 -0.49 8.68
C MET A 91 -25.58 -0.21 9.12
N ALA A 92 -26.57 -0.89 8.53
CA ALA A 92 -27.97 -0.79 8.92
C ALA A 92 -28.28 -1.31 10.34
N GLN A 93 -27.40 -2.12 10.92
CA GLN A 93 -27.51 -2.62 12.30
C GLN A 93 -26.66 -1.81 13.29
N MET A 94 -25.88 -0.83 12.81
CA MET A 94 -25.06 0.03 13.67
C MET A 94 -25.87 1.22 14.23
N ASN A 95 -25.32 1.83 15.26
CA ASN A 95 -25.73 3.15 15.75
C ASN A 95 -25.66 4.16 14.60
N PRO A 96 -26.73 4.96 14.36
CA PRO A 96 -26.79 5.92 13.26
C PRO A 96 -25.64 6.93 13.23
N GLU A 97 -25.19 7.40 14.39
CA GLU A 97 -24.06 8.35 14.49
C GLU A 97 -22.76 7.69 14.03
N LYS A 98 -22.48 6.49 14.53
CA LYS A 98 -21.29 5.73 14.12
C LYS A 98 -21.33 5.41 12.62
N ALA A 99 -22.48 4.99 12.08
CA ALA A 99 -22.61 4.69 10.65
C ALA A 99 -22.39 5.93 9.76
N LYS A 100 -22.85 7.10 10.22
CA LYS A 100 -22.59 8.40 9.58
C LYS A 100 -21.09 8.72 9.59
N ASP A 101 -20.42 8.59 10.73
CA ASP A 101 -18.99 8.86 10.85
C ASP A 101 -18.18 7.96 9.90
N VAL A 102 -18.50 6.67 9.86
CA VAL A 102 -17.88 5.72 8.93
C VAL A 102 -18.08 6.17 7.47
N THR A 103 -19.27 6.62 7.10
CA THR A 103 -19.55 7.10 5.73
C THR A 103 -18.71 8.32 5.37
N VAL A 104 -18.61 9.30 6.28
CA VAL A 104 -17.81 10.53 6.07
C VAL A 104 -16.34 10.17 5.89
N GLU A 105 -15.79 9.32 6.74
CA GLU A 105 -14.39 8.94 6.67
C GLU A 105 -14.07 8.05 5.45
N LEU A 106 -14.97 7.15 5.05
CA LEU A 106 -14.81 6.39 3.81
C LEU A 106 -14.80 7.32 2.58
N SER A 107 -15.62 8.38 2.56
CA SER A 107 -15.57 9.39 1.49
C SER A 107 -14.19 10.06 1.45
N ARG A 108 -13.68 10.51 2.60
CA ARG A 108 -12.36 11.15 2.71
C ARG A 108 -11.22 10.24 2.27
N LEU A 109 -11.27 8.96 2.63
CA LEU A 109 -10.27 7.97 2.21
C LEU A 109 -10.26 7.77 0.69
N ARG A 110 -11.42 7.79 0.05
CA ARG A 110 -11.56 7.67 -1.40
C ARG A 110 -11.21 8.96 -2.15
N GLU A 111 -11.28 10.09 -1.47
CA GLU A 111 -10.86 11.40 -1.97
C GLU A 111 -9.34 11.62 -1.91
N LEU A 112 -8.56 10.71 -1.31
CA LEU A 112 -7.11 10.87 -1.21
C LEU A 112 -6.46 11.09 -2.61
N PRO A 113 -5.63 12.14 -2.76
CA PRO A 113 -5.13 12.54 -4.05
C PRO A 113 -4.11 11.53 -4.57
N LEU A 114 -4.15 11.33 -5.90
CA LEU A 114 -3.26 10.42 -6.62
C LEU A 114 -1.78 10.70 -6.31
N PRO A 115 -0.90 9.68 -6.34
CA PRO A 115 0.52 9.81 -6.03
C PRO A 115 1.16 10.95 -6.84
N GLY A 116 1.63 11.98 -6.13
CA GLY A 116 2.21 13.20 -6.70
C GLY A 116 1.95 14.49 -5.89
N THR A 117 1.03 14.46 -4.92
CA THR A 117 0.78 15.61 -4.03
C THR A 117 1.75 15.58 -2.86
N LEU A 118 2.84 16.32 -2.98
CA LEU A 118 3.64 16.76 -1.85
C LEU A 118 2.73 17.59 -0.94
N VAL A 119 2.27 17.00 0.18
CA VAL A 119 1.73 17.79 1.28
C VAL A 119 2.93 18.37 2.02
N ILE A 120 3.36 19.54 1.58
CA ILE A 120 4.28 20.40 2.33
C ILE A 120 3.40 21.18 3.29
N ASN A 121 3.32 20.73 4.54
CA ASN A 121 2.86 21.55 5.66
C ASN A 121 4.01 21.68 6.66
#